data_AF-A0A6I9Q6K8-F1
#
_entry.id   AF-A0A6I9Q6K8-F1
#
_cell.length_a   1.000
_cell.length_b   1.000
_cell.length_c   1.000
_cell.angle_alpha   90.00
_cell.angle_beta   90.00
_cell.angle_gamma   90.00
#
_symmetry.space_group_name_H-M   'P 1'
#
loop_
_entity.id
_entity.type
_entity.pdbx_description
1 polymer ?
#
loop_
_entity_poly.entity_id
_entity_poly.type
_entity_poly.pdbx_seq_one_letter_code
_entity_poly.pdbx_strand_id
1 'polypeptide(L)'
;MITTEAAREFQAKERKHKEQLKRCLSAALSADLDRLLQEELEADVSLYAGAGSLQAHRAVLLARAPHVLQGQAHKDPTNIYLSGYELSGLKDFLR
;
A
#
# COMPACT_ATOMS: atom_id res chain seq x y z
N MET A 1 11.44 -45.80 -8.44
CA MET A 1 12.32 -44.99 -7.59
C MET A 1 12.48 -43.65 -8.29
N ILE A 2 11.82 -42.58 -7.81
CA ILE A 2 11.98 -41.24 -8.43
C ILE A 2 13.44 -40.85 -8.19
N THR A 3 14.18 -40.58 -9.27
CA THR A 3 15.57 -40.15 -9.17
C THR A 3 15.63 -38.83 -8.41
N THR A 4 16.59 -38.68 -7.50
CA THR A 4 16.75 -37.49 -6.65
C THR A 4 16.85 -36.18 -7.45
N GLU A 5 17.26 -36.28 -8.71
CA GLU A 5 17.30 -35.19 -9.68
C GLU A 5 15.90 -34.74 -10.13
N ALA A 6 15.02 -35.67 -10.51
CA ALA A 6 13.63 -35.35 -10.87
C ALA A 6 12.87 -34.69 -9.70
N ALA A 7 13.14 -35.12 -8.46
CA ALA A 7 12.57 -34.48 -7.27
C ALA A 7 13.06 -33.03 -7.07
N ARG A 8 14.36 -32.77 -7.31
CA ARG A 8 14.93 -31.42 -7.23
C ARG A 8 14.39 -30.50 -8.32
N GLU A 9 14.27 -30.99 -9.55
CA GLU A 9 13.68 -30.23 -10.65
C GLU A 9 12.22 -29.86 -10.39
N PHE A 10 11.44 -30.79 -9.86
CA PHE A 10 10.05 -30.54 -9.48
C PHE A 10 9.96 -29.44 -8.42
N GLN A 11 10.75 -29.53 -7.35
CA GLN A 11 10.80 -28.51 -6.29
C GLN A 11 11.24 -27.13 -6.83
N ALA A 12 12.20 -27.10 -7.76
CA ALA A 12 12.64 -25.86 -8.39
C ALA A 12 11.53 -25.21 -9.23
N LYS A 13 10.80 -26.01 -10.02
CA LYS A 13 9.64 -25.55 -10.79
C LYS A 13 8.53 -25.04 -9.86
N GLU A 14 8.21 -25.78 -8.81
CA GLU A 14 7.22 -25.38 -7.81
C GLU A 14 7.57 -24.04 -7.17
N ARG A 15 8.83 -23.86 -6.73
CA ARG A 15 9.30 -22.59 -6.15
C ARG A 15 9.18 -21.46 -7.17
N LYS A 16 9.58 -21.68 -8.43
CA LYS A 16 9.47 -20.68 -9.49
C LYS A 16 8.01 -20.23 -9.70
N HIS A 17 7.07 -21.17 -9.79
CA HIS A 17 5.66 -20.85 -9.96
C HIS A 17 5.07 -20.12 -8.75
N LYS A 18 5.42 -20.53 -7.52
CA LYS A 18 5.02 -19.82 -6.30
C LYS A 18 5.53 -18.38 -6.29
N GLU A 19 6.79 -18.16 -6.64
CA GLU A 19 7.37 -16.82 -6.70
C GLU A 19 6.79 -15.97 -7.83
N GLN A 20 6.42 -16.57 -8.97
CA GLN A 20 5.71 -15.88 -10.04
C GLN A 20 4.30 -15.47 -9.57
N LEU A 21 3.56 -16.38 -8.95
CA LEU A 21 2.22 -16.09 -8.43
C LEU A 21 2.24 -14.97 -7.40
N LYS A 22 3.16 -15.01 -6.43
CA LYS A 22 3.33 -13.93 -5.43
C LYS A 22 3.60 -12.58 -6.10
N ARG A 23 4.46 -12.55 -7.12
CA ARG A 23 4.75 -11.32 -7.88
C ARG A 23 3.52 -10.79 -8.60
N CYS A 24 2.79 -11.64 -9.31
CA CYS A 24 1.57 -11.25 -10.02
C CYS A 24 0.50 -10.72 -9.06
N LEU A 25 0.27 -11.41 -7.93
CA LEU A 25 -0.71 -10.98 -6.93
C LEU A 25 -0.30 -9.68 -6.24
N SER A 26 0.98 -9.52 -5.90
CA SER A 26 1.49 -8.27 -5.33
C SER A 26 1.35 -7.09 -6.29
N ALA A 27 1.59 -7.31 -7.58
CA ALA A 27 1.44 -6.28 -8.60
C ALA A 27 -0.03 -5.89 -8.79
N ALA A 28 -0.94 -6.87 -8.86
CA ALA A 28 -2.38 -6.63 -8.95
C ALA A 28 -2.89 -5.85 -7.73
N LEU A 29 -2.56 -6.30 -6.52
CA LEU A 29 -2.95 -5.62 -5.29
C LEU A 29 -2.41 -4.18 -5.22
N SER A 30 -1.15 -3.96 -5.63
CA SER A 30 -0.57 -2.61 -5.68
C SER A 30 -1.33 -1.69 -6.64
N ALA A 31 -1.72 -2.20 -7.80
CA ALA A 31 -2.49 -1.44 -8.79
C ALA A 31 -3.91 -1.14 -8.28
N ASP A 32 -4.55 -2.10 -7.62
CA ASP A 32 -5.87 -1.90 -7.01
C ASP A 32 -5.83 -0.83 -5.91
N LEU A 33 -4.83 -0.87 -5.03
CA LEU A 33 -4.66 0.13 -3.96
C LEU A 33 -4.30 1.52 -4.50
N ASP A 34 -3.45 1.63 -5.52
CA ASP A 34 -3.17 2.92 -6.18
C ASP A 34 -4.45 3.48 -6.82
N ARG A 35 -5.25 2.64 -7.49
CA ARG A 35 -6.53 3.09 -8.06
C ARG A 35 -7.47 3.63 -6.97
N LEU A 36 -7.61 2.94 -5.84
CA LEU A 36 -8.41 3.43 -4.71
C LEU A 36 -7.91 4.80 -4.21
N LEU A 37 -6.60 5.03 -4.17
CA LEU A 37 -6.00 6.31 -3.79
C LEU A 37 -6.22 7.42 -4.84
N GLN A 38 -6.05 7.10 -6.13
CA GLN A 38 -6.20 8.09 -7.21
C GLN A 38 -7.64 8.55 -7.38
N GLU A 39 -8.57 7.60 -7.33
CA GLU A 39 -10.01 7.81 -7.48
C GLU A 39 -10.69 8.17 -6.16
N GLU A 40 -9.97 8.14 -5.04
CA GLU A 40 -10.45 8.52 -3.71
C GLU A 40 -11.68 7.71 -3.25
N LEU A 41 -11.69 6.41 -3.59
CA LEU A 41 -12.76 5.45 -3.30
C LEU A 41 -12.59 4.79 -1.94
N GLU A 42 -13.69 4.52 -1.23
CA GLU A 42 -13.74 3.75 0.04
C GLU A 42 -12.76 4.26 1.13
N ALA A 43 -12.39 5.53 1.06
CA ALA A 43 -11.49 6.17 2.01
C ALA A 43 -12.14 6.37 3.38
N ASP A 44 -11.35 6.19 4.43
CA ASP A 44 -11.76 6.34 5.83
C ASP A 44 -11.11 7.53 6.54
N VAL A 45 -10.17 8.22 5.87
CA VAL A 45 -9.49 9.41 6.38
C VAL A 45 -9.27 10.48 5.31
N SER A 46 -9.34 11.74 5.74
CA SER A 46 -9.01 12.94 4.95
C SER A 46 -7.69 13.53 5.42
N LEU A 47 -6.71 13.64 4.52
CA LEU A 47 -5.44 14.32 4.74
C LEU A 47 -5.53 15.75 4.24
N TYR A 48 -5.30 16.73 5.10
CA TYR A 48 -5.30 18.14 4.75
C TYR A 48 -3.85 18.64 4.67
N ALA A 49 -3.47 19.19 3.51
CA ALA A 49 -2.12 19.67 3.23
C ALA A 49 -2.20 20.99 2.45
N GLY A 50 -1.57 22.05 2.96
CA GLY A 50 -1.67 23.39 2.40
C GLY A 50 -3.12 23.88 2.30
N ALA A 51 -3.57 24.22 1.09
CA ALA A 51 -4.93 24.69 0.82
C ALA A 51 -5.89 23.58 0.35
N GLY A 52 -5.49 22.31 0.38
CA GLY A 52 -6.27 21.20 -0.18
C GLY A 52 -6.37 19.98 0.73
N SER A 53 -7.08 18.98 0.24
CA SER A 53 -7.29 17.71 0.93
C SER A 53 -7.21 16.52 -0.02
N LEU A 54 -6.87 15.36 0.53
CA LEU A 54 -6.79 14.07 -0.14
C LEU A 54 -7.51 13.02 0.70
N GLN A 55 -8.46 12.28 0.11
CA GLN A 55 -8.99 11.08 0.74
C GLN A 55 -8.00 9.92 0.65
N ALA A 56 -7.84 9.19 1.75
CA ALA A 56 -6.88 8.09 1.85
C ALA A 56 -7.37 6.97 2.77
N HIS A 57 -6.55 5.92 2.87
CA HIS A 57 -6.85 4.72 3.66
C HIS A 57 -5.92 4.64 4.85
N ARG A 58 -6.47 4.69 6.07
CA ARG A 58 -5.71 4.66 7.32
C ARG A 58 -4.86 3.40 7.46
N ALA A 59 -5.39 2.25 7.06
CA ALA A 59 -4.66 0.98 7.10
C ALA A 59 -3.38 1.03 6.25
N VAL A 60 -3.47 1.63 5.05
CA VAL A 60 -2.33 1.79 4.14
C VAL A 60 -1.33 2.80 4.71
N LEU A 61 -1.81 3.93 5.25
CA LEU A 61 -0.96 4.93 5.90
C LEU A 61 -0.21 4.36 7.10
N LEU A 62 -0.86 3.59 7.97
CA LEU A 62 -0.21 2.93 9.10
C LEU A 62 0.88 1.94 8.66
N ALA A 63 0.63 1.21 7.57
CA ALA A 63 1.57 0.23 7.05
C ALA A 63 2.80 0.88 6.37
N ARG A 64 2.62 2.04 5.72
CA ARG A 64 3.65 2.66 4.85
C ARG A 64 4.30 3.90 5.45
N ALA A 65 3.52 4.74 6.12
CA ALA A 65 3.94 6.03 6.63
C ALA A 65 3.29 6.34 7.99
N PRO A 66 3.52 5.50 9.03
CA PRO A 66 2.86 5.68 10.34
C PRO A 66 3.16 7.01 11.02
N HIS A 67 4.28 7.67 10.65
CA HIS A 67 4.64 8.99 11.14
C HIS A 67 3.68 10.10 10.70
N VAL A 68 2.98 9.94 9.57
CA VAL A 68 1.94 10.87 9.09
C VAL A 68 0.78 10.98 10.09
N LEU A 69 0.59 9.94 10.90
CA LEU A 69 -0.45 9.87 11.93
C LEU A 69 0.06 10.25 13.33
N GLN A 70 1.36 10.52 13.49
CA GLN A 70 1.94 10.90 14.78
C GLN A 70 1.52 12.33 15.15
N GLY A 71 1.15 12.54 16.42
CA GLY A 71 0.71 13.85 16.92
C GLY A 71 -0.79 14.12 16.79
N GLN A 72 -1.57 13.18 16.24
CA GLN A 72 -3.03 13.26 16.29
C GLN A 72 -3.53 12.94 17.72
N ALA A 73 -4.15 13.92 18.37
CA ALA A 73 -4.58 13.82 19.77
C ALA A 73 -5.79 12.89 19.97
N HIS A 74 -6.51 12.54 18.90
CA HIS A 74 -7.72 11.70 18.95
C HIS A 74 -7.39 10.24 18.59
N LYS A 75 -8.08 9.28 19.23
CA LYS A 75 -7.86 7.83 19.02
C LYS A 75 -8.09 7.38 17.57
N ASP A 76 -9.03 8.01 16.88
CA ASP A 76 -9.36 7.77 15.46
C ASP A 76 -9.58 9.11 14.75
N PRO A 77 -8.50 9.76 14.26
CA PRO A 77 -8.62 10.99 13.51
C PRO A 77 -9.09 10.65 12.09
N THR A 78 -10.33 11.01 11.76
CA THR A 78 -10.84 10.99 10.39
C THR A 78 -10.28 12.15 9.57
N ASN A 79 -9.83 13.23 10.22
CA ASN A 79 -9.20 14.38 9.59
C ASN A 79 -7.78 14.54 10.14
N ILE A 80 -6.78 14.51 9.27
CA ILE A 80 -5.36 14.59 9.62
C ILE A 80 -4.76 15.81 8.94
N TYR A 81 -4.22 16.73 9.72
CA TYR A 81 -3.60 17.95 9.21
C TYR A 81 -2.09 17.77 9.11
N LEU A 82 -1.55 17.91 7.90
CA LEU A 82 -0.15 17.71 7.57
C LEU A 82 0.53 19.06 7.33
N SER A 83 1.36 19.47 8.29
CA SER A 83 2.23 20.63 8.14
C SER A 83 3.46 20.28 7.29
N GLY A 84 3.79 21.12 6.30
CA GLY A 84 4.99 20.97 5.46
C GLY A 84 4.84 20.04 4.26
N TYR A 85 3.62 19.58 3.96
CA TYR A 85 3.30 18.84 2.75
C TYR A 85 2.51 19.74 1.78
N GLU A 86 2.86 19.66 0.51
CA GLU A 86 2.03 20.18 -0.60
C GLU A 86 1.13 19.06 -1.13
N LEU A 87 -0.09 19.41 -1.54
CA LEU A 87 -1.07 18.41 -2.01
C LEU A 87 -0.55 17.59 -3.20
N SER A 88 0.15 18.25 -4.14
CA SER A 88 0.74 17.61 -5.31
C SER A 88 1.78 16.55 -4.94
N GLY A 89 2.60 16.82 -3.92
CA GLY A 89 3.61 15.87 -3.43
C GLY A 89 3.02 14.74 -2.57
N LEU A 90 1.82 14.94 -2.02
CA LEU A 90 1.20 13.97 -1.11
C LEU A 90 0.70 12.72 -1.85
N LYS A 91 0.08 12.86 -3.02
CA LYS A 91 -0.33 11.70 -3.83
C LYS A 91 0.88 10.87 -4.28
N ASP A 92 1.95 11.54 -4.70
CA ASP A 92 3.17 10.86 -5.14
C ASP A 92 3.95 10.21 -3.98
N PHE A 93 3.88 10.79 -2.78
CA PHE A 93 4.45 10.19 -1.57
C PHE A 93 3.74 8.89 -1.16
N LEU A 94 2.44 8.76 -1.45
CA LEU A 94 1.61 7.63 -1.04
C LEU A 94 1.53 6.49 -2.07
N ARG A 95 2.01 6.71 -3.30
CA ARG A 95 2.20 5.68 -4.33
C ARG A 95 3.36 4.73 -3.98
#